data_AF-A0A8W8J6Q5-F1
#
_entry.id   AF-A0A8W8J6Q5-F1
#
_cell.length_a   1.000
_cell.length_b   1.000
_cell.length_c   1.000
_cell.angle_alpha   90.00
_cell.angle_beta   90.00
_cell.angle_gamma   90.00
#
_symmetry.space_group_name_H-M   'P 1'
#
loop_
_entity.id
_entity.type
_entity.pdbx_description
1 polymer ?
#
loop_
_entity_poly.entity_id
_entity_poly.type
_entity_poly.pdbx_seq_one_letter_code
_entity_poly.pdbx_strand_id
1 'polypeptide(L)'
;KRKYTDCSDILRSYPSRKKHDGVYTIYPDHVNKKEVFCDMTTEGGGWTVIQKRIDGSTDFYRTWKEYKEGFGNPSRDYWIGNSLGSHHGWKFTTKDQDNDNYKDNCAKLYYGGWWYGACYVTNLNGLYAKSALKDTKYNSWANWKNEHEALKKTLMMIRPS
;
A
#
# COMPACT_ATOMS: atom_id res chain seq x y z
N LYS A 1 -29.24 3.88 -1.13
CA LYS A 1 -28.41 2.96 -1.95
C LYS A 1 -27.50 2.18 -1.01
N ARG A 2 -27.32 0.86 -1.22
CA ARG A 2 -26.45 0.02 -0.37
C ARG A 2 -24.99 0.51 -0.45
N LYS A 3 -24.31 0.54 0.69
CA LYS A 3 -22.88 0.87 0.80
C LYS A 3 -22.11 -0.42 1.04
N TYR A 4 -21.17 -0.73 0.16
CA TYR A 4 -20.31 -1.93 0.26
C TYR A 4 -19.04 -1.57 1.00
N THR A 5 -18.63 -2.38 1.97
CA THR A 5 -17.45 -2.10 2.83
C THR A 5 -16.13 -2.37 2.16
N ASP A 6 -16.10 -3.32 1.24
CA ASP A 6 -14.91 -3.85 0.59
C ASP A 6 -15.27 -4.54 -0.74
N CYS A 7 -14.26 -4.95 -1.50
CA CYS A 7 -14.44 -5.61 -2.79
C CYS A 7 -15.12 -6.99 -2.69
N SER A 8 -15.03 -7.67 -1.55
CA SER A 8 -15.69 -8.96 -1.33
C SER A 8 -17.20 -8.78 -1.17
N ASP A 9 -17.65 -7.77 -0.42
CA ASP A 9 -19.08 -7.45 -0.31
C ASP A 9 -19.69 -7.03 -1.65
N ILE A 10 -18.93 -6.31 -2.48
CA ILE A 10 -19.33 -6.00 -3.86
C ILE A 10 -19.51 -7.30 -4.66
N LEU A 11 -18.50 -8.17 -4.67
CA LEU A 11 -18.52 -9.40 -5.48
C LEU A 11 -19.60 -10.39 -5.03
N ARG A 12 -19.83 -10.51 -3.71
CA ARG A 12 -20.91 -11.32 -3.15
C ARG A 12 -22.28 -10.80 -3.55
N SER A 13 -22.44 -9.48 -3.58
CA SER A 13 -23.70 -8.84 -3.98
C SER A 13 -23.93 -8.88 -5.49
N TYR A 14 -22.85 -8.91 -6.28
CA TYR A 14 -22.88 -8.96 -7.73
C TYR A 14 -21.87 -9.98 -8.28
N PRO A 15 -22.20 -11.28 -8.30
CA PRO A 15 -21.31 -12.32 -8.80
C PRO A 15 -20.87 -12.12 -10.27
N SER A 16 -21.66 -11.37 -11.05
CA SER A 16 -21.31 -10.98 -12.42
C SER A 16 -20.08 -10.07 -12.52
N ARG A 17 -19.61 -9.47 -11.41
CA ARG A 17 -18.37 -8.69 -11.35
C ARG A 17 -17.11 -9.54 -11.31
N LYS A 18 -17.25 -10.87 -11.22
CA LYS A 18 -16.11 -11.78 -11.30
C LYS A 18 -15.35 -11.55 -12.61
N LYS A 19 -14.02 -11.50 -12.52
CA LYS A 19 -13.10 -11.15 -13.63
C LYS A 19 -13.17 -9.70 -14.14
N HIS A 20 -13.92 -8.82 -13.49
CA HIS A 20 -13.96 -7.40 -13.83
C HIS A 20 -13.11 -6.59 -12.84
N ASP A 21 -11.79 -6.73 -12.94
CA ASP A 21 -10.84 -5.93 -12.17
C ASP A 21 -10.98 -4.44 -12.52
N GLY A 22 -10.76 -3.57 -11.54
CA GLY A 22 -10.83 -2.12 -11.78
C GLY A 22 -11.02 -1.30 -10.53
N VAL A 23 -11.29 -0.01 -10.71
CA VAL A 23 -11.56 0.90 -9.60
C VAL A 23 -13.02 0.85 -9.23
N TYR A 24 -13.28 0.67 -7.94
CA TYR A 24 -14.61 0.64 -7.35
C TYR A 24 -14.64 1.60 -6.15
N THR A 25 -15.86 2.03 -5.79
CA THR A 25 -16.09 2.79 -4.56
C THR A 25 -16.53 1.85 -3.44
N ILE A 26 -15.85 1.92 -2.30
CA ILE A 26 -16.19 1.21 -1.05
C ILE A 26 -16.41 2.21 0.09
N TYR A 27 -16.97 1.74 1.20
CA TYR A 27 -17.23 2.50 2.42
C TYR A 27 -16.73 1.70 3.64
N PRO A 28 -15.41 1.70 3.92
CA PRO A 28 -14.81 0.82 4.93
C PRO A 28 -15.40 1.00 6.34
N ASP A 29 -15.80 2.22 6.70
CA ASP A 29 -16.41 2.58 7.98
C ASP A 29 -17.93 2.84 7.87
N HIS A 30 -18.55 2.40 6.76
CA HIS A 30 -19.94 2.67 6.38
C HIS A 30 -20.33 4.15 6.18
N VAL A 31 -19.40 5.09 6.37
CA VAL A 31 -19.66 6.53 6.30
C VAL A 31 -18.88 7.14 5.14
N ASN A 32 -17.55 7.05 5.20
CA ASN A 32 -16.60 7.66 4.30
C ASN A 32 -16.36 6.77 3.08
N LYS A 33 -16.48 7.36 1.89
CA LYS A 33 -16.19 6.67 0.64
C LYS A 33 -14.68 6.62 0.38
N LYS A 34 -14.21 5.52 -0.19
CA LYS A 34 -12.85 5.34 -0.71
C LYS A 34 -12.91 4.71 -2.10
N GLU A 35 -12.09 5.21 -3.01
CA GLU A 35 -11.85 4.55 -4.29
C GLU A 35 -10.69 3.57 -4.13
N VAL A 36 -10.88 2.34 -4.57
CA VAL A 36 -9.91 1.25 -4.44
C VAL A 36 -9.86 0.45 -5.71
N PHE A 37 -8.70 -0.15 -6.00
CA PHE A 37 -8.63 -1.18 -7.02
C PHE A 37 -9.13 -2.50 -6.43
N CYS A 38 -10.17 -3.05 -7.03
CA CYS A 38 -10.62 -4.40 -6.73
C CYS A 38 -10.01 -5.37 -7.74
N ASP A 39 -9.30 -6.37 -7.22
CA ASP A 39 -8.95 -7.55 -7.99
C ASP A 39 -10.09 -8.58 -7.81
N MET A 40 -10.88 -8.72 -8.87
CA MET A 40 -12.05 -9.60 -8.98
C MET A 40 -11.71 -10.91 -9.70
N THR A 41 -10.43 -11.17 -9.97
CA THR A 41 -9.95 -12.28 -10.78
C THR A 41 -9.14 -13.27 -9.95
N THR A 42 -8.10 -12.79 -9.27
CA THR A 42 -7.11 -13.59 -8.54
C THR A 42 -7.78 -14.42 -7.45
N GLU A 43 -7.52 -15.72 -7.41
CA GLU A 43 -8.02 -16.65 -6.38
C GLU A 43 -9.53 -16.51 -6.08
N GLY A 44 -10.34 -16.32 -7.13
CA GLY A 44 -11.79 -16.18 -7.03
C GLY A 44 -12.30 -14.74 -6.87
N GLY A 45 -11.41 -13.76 -6.72
CA GLY A 45 -11.73 -12.34 -6.67
C GLY A 45 -12.13 -11.81 -5.29
N GLY A 46 -12.58 -10.56 -5.26
CA GLY A 46 -13.02 -9.88 -4.03
C GLY A 46 -11.88 -9.30 -3.20
N TRP A 47 -10.69 -9.19 -3.78
CA TRP A 47 -9.52 -8.61 -3.13
C TRP A 47 -9.58 -7.09 -3.21
N THR A 48 -9.39 -6.44 -2.06
CA THR A 48 -9.22 -4.99 -1.96
C THR A 48 -7.73 -4.68 -1.94
N VAL A 49 -7.23 -3.99 -2.97
CA VAL A 49 -5.83 -3.55 -3.01
C VAL A 49 -5.66 -2.35 -2.07
N ILE A 50 -4.63 -2.38 -1.22
CA ILE A 50 -4.35 -1.33 -0.21
C ILE A 50 -3.06 -0.55 -0.51
N GLN A 51 -2.15 -1.16 -1.27
CA GLN A 51 -0.95 -0.54 -1.81
C GLN A 51 -0.73 -1.05 -3.23
N LYS A 52 -0.35 -0.14 -4.13
CA LYS A 52 -0.02 -0.49 -5.51
C LYS A 52 1.12 0.39 -6.03
N ARG A 53 2.14 -0.23 -6.63
CA ARG A 53 3.22 0.40 -7.40
C ARG A 53 3.33 -0.30 -8.74
N ILE A 54 3.20 0.42 -9.85
CA ILE A 54 3.24 -0.13 -11.21
C ILE A 54 4.03 0.72 -12.20
N ASP A 55 4.11 2.04 -12.01
CA ASP A 55 4.71 2.93 -13.02
C ASP A 55 5.48 4.14 -12.47
N GLY A 56 5.46 4.37 -11.16
CA GLY A 56 6.13 5.51 -10.53
C GLY A 56 5.40 6.84 -10.75
N SER A 57 4.12 6.82 -11.15
CA SER A 57 3.34 8.04 -11.38
C SER A 57 2.99 8.82 -10.11
N THR A 58 3.20 8.22 -8.94
CA THR A 58 2.94 8.85 -7.64
C THR A 58 4.20 8.80 -6.77
N ASP A 59 4.54 9.94 -6.17
CA ASP A 59 5.59 10.03 -5.15
C ASP A 59 5.10 9.43 -3.82
N PHE A 60 5.89 8.53 -3.23
CA PHE A 60 5.63 7.87 -1.94
C PHE A 60 6.45 8.46 -0.79
N TYR A 61 7.34 9.43 -1.05
CA TYR A 61 8.08 10.11 0.02
C TYR A 61 7.25 11.21 0.69
N ARG A 62 6.18 10.79 1.38
CA ARG A 62 5.11 11.62 1.92
C ARG A 62 5.18 11.80 3.44
N THR A 63 4.42 12.77 3.93
CA THR A 63 4.26 13.08 5.36
C THR A 63 3.33 12.10 6.07
N TRP A 64 3.32 12.12 7.40
CA TRP A 64 2.39 11.33 8.22
C TRP A 64 0.94 11.60 7.86
N LYS A 65 0.58 12.88 7.70
CA LYS A 65 -0.79 13.29 7.36
C LYS A 65 -1.24 12.66 6.06
N GLU A 66 -0.40 12.70 5.03
CA GLU A 66 -0.69 12.10 3.73
C GLU A 66 -0.79 10.56 3.82
N TYR A 67 0.12 9.89 4.53
CA TYR A 67 0.04 8.44 4.74
C TYR A 67 -1.19 8.02 5.55
N LYS A 68 -1.63 8.85 6.49
CA LYS A 68 -2.87 8.65 7.26
C LYS A 68 -4.11 8.79 6.37
N GLU A 69 -4.16 9.83 5.55
CA GLU A 69 -5.32 10.12 4.68
C GLU A 69 -5.37 9.19 3.45
N GLY A 70 -4.23 8.73 2.96
CA GLY A 70 -4.08 8.02 1.69
C GLY A 70 -3.82 8.97 0.53
N PHE A 71 -3.16 8.48 -0.52
CA PHE A 71 -2.75 9.28 -1.68
C PHE A 71 -2.56 8.43 -2.94
N GLY A 72 -2.53 9.09 -4.10
CA GLY A 72 -2.30 8.46 -5.41
C GLY A 72 -3.56 8.12 -6.18
N ASN A 73 -3.43 7.27 -7.19
CA ASN A 73 -4.52 6.85 -8.08
C ASN A 73 -4.69 5.32 -8.04
N PRO A 74 -5.87 4.80 -7.63
CA PRO A 74 -6.12 3.35 -7.57
C PRO A 74 -5.91 2.57 -8.88
N SER A 75 -6.12 3.21 -10.03
CA SER A 75 -5.80 2.61 -11.33
C SER A 75 -4.29 2.44 -11.54
N ARG A 76 -3.46 3.27 -10.90
CA ARG A 76 -1.99 3.30 -11.03
C ARG A 76 -1.30 3.05 -9.70
N ASP A 77 -0.53 4.02 -9.21
CA ASP A 77 0.22 3.96 -7.97
C ASP A 77 -0.57 4.64 -6.83
N TYR A 78 -0.81 3.95 -5.71
CA TYR A 78 -1.51 4.53 -4.56
C TYR A 78 -1.28 3.81 -3.23
N TRP A 79 -1.61 4.53 -2.16
CA TRP A 79 -1.75 4.05 -0.79
C TRP A 79 -3.14 4.41 -0.27
N ILE A 80 -3.89 3.44 0.26
CA ILE A 80 -5.29 3.66 0.67
C ILE A 80 -5.44 4.57 1.91
N GLY A 81 -4.42 4.62 2.76
CA GLY A 81 -4.39 5.35 4.03
C GLY A 81 -4.21 4.42 5.24
N ASN A 82 -3.51 4.90 6.28
CA ASN A 82 -3.22 4.17 7.51
C ASN A 82 -4.42 4.14 8.49
N SER A 83 -5.68 4.07 8.04
CA SER A 83 -6.88 4.06 8.91
C SER A 83 -7.01 2.75 9.72
N LEU A 84 -5.98 2.43 10.48
CA LEU A 84 -5.86 1.29 11.34
C LEU A 84 -5.54 1.85 12.73
N GLY A 85 -6.50 1.70 13.64
CA GLY A 85 -6.29 1.96 15.06
C GLY A 85 -5.14 1.11 15.60
N SER A 86 -4.50 1.58 16.68
CA SER A 86 -3.36 0.99 17.39
C SER A 86 -2.95 -0.41 16.94
N HIS A 87 -1.93 -0.48 16.10
CA HIS A 87 -1.23 -1.73 15.82
C HIS A 87 -0.34 -2.10 17.00
N HIS A 88 -0.52 -3.29 17.56
CA HIS A 88 0.47 -3.89 18.46
C HIS A 88 1.70 -4.28 17.63
N GLY A 89 2.85 -3.64 17.86
CA GLY A 89 4.11 -3.88 17.14
C GLY A 89 4.89 -2.60 16.84
N TRP A 90 5.81 -2.67 15.86
CA TRP A 90 6.52 -1.50 15.35
C TRP A 90 5.53 -0.47 14.82
N LYS A 91 5.74 0.80 15.18
CA LYS A 91 4.87 1.89 14.75
C LYS A 91 5.24 2.31 13.34
N PHE A 92 4.27 2.86 12.62
CA PHE A 92 4.52 3.37 11.28
C PHE A 92 5.32 4.69 11.39
N THR A 93 6.39 4.81 10.62
CA THR A 93 7.31 5.96 10.62
C THR A 93 7.31 6.64 9.27
N THR A 94 7.33 7.98 9.27
CA THR A 94 7.41 8.84 8.09
C THR A 94 8.51 9.88 8.26
N LYS A 95 8.80 10.63 7.18
CA LYS A 95 9.88 11.64 7.16
C LYS A 95 9.74 12.73 8.24
N ASP A 96 8.53 12.96 8.72
CA ASP A 96 8.13 13.99 9.68
C ASP A 96 7.66 13.42 11.02
N GLN A 97 7.52 12.10 11.17
CA GLN A 97 7.15 11.45 12.41
C GLN A 97 7.97 10.17 12.61
N ASP A 98 8.96 10.26 13.48
CA ASP A 98 9.84 9.15 13.83
C ASP A 98 9.25 8.31 14.97
N ASN A 99 8.86 7.08 14.64
CA ASN A 99 8.39 6.10 15.62
C ASN A 99 9.16 4.76 15.49
N ASP A 100 10.32 4.78 14.83
CA ASP A 100 11.14 3.58 14.68
C ASP A 100 12.06 3.37 15.90
N ASN A 101 12.82 2.28 15.90
CA ASN A 101 13.71 1.92 17.01
C ASN A 101 15.18 2.00 16.60
N TYR A 102 15.50 2.95 15.73
CA TYR A 102 16.86 3.27 15.33
C TYR A 102 17.27 4.64 15.88
N LYS A 103 18.58 4.91 15.88
CA LYS A 103 19.14 6.19 16.38
C LYS A 103 18.82 7.38 15.46
N ASP A 104 18.54 7.10 14.18
CA ASP A 104 18.25 8.04 13.12
C ASP A 104 16.90 7.68 12.49
N ASN A 105 16.21 8.65 11.89
CA ASN A 105 14.90 8.41 11.27
C ASN A 105 15.04 7.56 9.98
N CYS A 106 14.57 6.31 10.03
CA CYS A 106 14.63 5.37 8.92
C CYS A 106 13.89 5.88 7.67
N ALA A 107 12.76 6.55 7.83
CA ALA A 107 12.00 7.10 6.70
C ALA A 107 12.78 8.18 5.94
N LYS A 108 13.61 8.98 6.63
CA LYS A 108 14.50 9.95 5.98
C LYS A 108 15.68 9.28 5.26
N LEU A 109 16.22 8.20 5.83
CA LEU A 109 17.34 7.47 5.23
C LEU A 109 16.93 6.71 3.96
N TYR A 110 15.71 6.16 3.95
CA TYR A 110 15.26 5.20 2.93
C TYR A 110 14.03 5.64 2.13
N TYR A 111 13.65 6.91 2.25
CA TYR A 111 12.73 7.61 1.36
C TYR A 111 11.37 6.93 1.18
N GLY A 112 10.73 6.57 2.30
CA GLY A 112 9.40 5.94 2.31
C GLY A 112 8.66 6.14 3.63
N GLY A 113 7.47 5.56 3.72
CA GLY A 113 6.73 5.39 4.97
C GLY A 113 6.45 3.92 5.21
N TRP A 114 6.83 3.40 6.39
CA TRP A 114 6.71 1.97 6.70
C TRP A 114 6.66 1.71 8.21
N TRP A 115 6.31 0.48 8.59
CA TRP A 115 6.53 -0.04 9.94
C TRP A 115 8.02 -0.40 10.12
N TYR A 116 8.88 0.61 10.20
CA TYR A 116 10.32 0.46 10.34
C TYR A 116 10.69 -0.08 11.73
N GLY A 117 11.69 -0.98 11.78
CA GLY A 117 12.28 -1.50 13.01
C GLY A 117 13.63 -0.84 13.28
N ALA A 118 14.70 -1.37 12.68
CA ALA A 118 16.05 -0.80 12.69
C ALA A 118 16.90 -1.25 11.47
N CYS A 119 16.66 -0.81 10.23
CA CYS A 119 15.53 -0.01 9.77
C CYS A 119 14.52 -0.85 9.00
N TYR A 120 14.95 -1.67 8.03
CA TYR A 120 14.03 -2.59 7.34
C TYR A 120 14.73 -3.74 6.60
N VAL A 121 13.96 -4.79 6.31
CA VAL A 121 14.26 -5.82 5.31
C VAL A 121 13.37 -5.70 4.05
N THR A 122 12.21 -5.05 4.17
CA THR A 122 11.33 -4.70 3.04
C THR A 122 10.94 -3.21 3.09
N ASN A 123 10.97 -2.52 1.95
CA ASN A 123 10.57 -1.11 1.80
C ASN A 123 9.73 -0.91 0.53
N LEU A 124 8.52 -1.44 0.46
CA LEU A 124 7.70 -1.35 -0.78
C LEU A 124 7.23 0.08 -1.10
N ASN A 125 7.32 0.97 -0.13
CA ASN A 125 6.96 2.38 -0.24
C ASN A 125 8.16 3.30 -0.52
N GLY A 126 9.36 2.73 -0.77
CA GLY A 126 10.54 3.49 -1.18
C GLY A 126 10.40 4.14 -2.57
N LEU A 127 11.48 4.77 -3.02
CA LEU A 127 11.55 5.39 -4.35
C LEU A 127 11.28 4.36 -5.46
N TYR A 128 10.59 4.78 -6.51
CA TYR A 128 10.36 3.93 -7.67
C TYR A 128 11.49 4.10 -8.70
N ALA A 129 12.01 3.00 -9.23
CA ALA A 129 12.93 3.03 -10.37
C ALA A 129 12.33 2.30 -11.57
N LYS A 130 12.55 2.84 -12.78
CA LYS A 130 12.13 2.22 -14.04
C LYS A 130 13.06 1.08 -14.49
N SER A 131 14.20 0.93 -13.83
CA SER A 131 15.23 -0.08 -14.07
C SER A 131 15.60 -0.77 -12.77
N ALA A 132 16.27 -1.93 -12.88
CA ALA A 132 16.74 -2.75 -11.76
C ALA A 132 17.95 -2.11 -11.03
N LEU A 133 17.74 -0.92 -10.45
CA LEU A 133 18.75 -0.22 -9.66
C LEU A 133 18.86 -0.85 -8.27
N LYS A 134 20.09 -0.96 -7.76
CA LYS A 134 20.41 -1.53 -6.44
C LYS A 134 20.79 -0.40 -5.49
N ASP A 135 19.87 -0.03 -4.60
CA ASP A 135 20.08 1.00 -3.58
C ASP A 135 18.98 0.83 -2.51
N THR A 136 19.33 1.05 -1.25
CA THR A 136 18.42 0.91 -0.11
C THR A 136 17.30 1.98 -0.08
N LYS A 137 17.34 3.00 -0.93
CA LYS A 137 16.22 3.96 -1.06
C LYS A 137 15.07 3.47 -1.94
N TYR A 138 15.27 2.43 -2.75
CA TYR A 138 14.26 2.00 -3.72
C TYR A 138 13.25 1.02 -3.12
N ASN A 139 12.11 0.89 -3.82
CA ASN A 139 11.06 -0.05 -3.49
C ASN A 139 11.55 -1.50 -3.64
N SER A 140 11.96 -2.11 -2.54
CA SER A 140 12.72 -3.36 -2.56
C SER A 140 12.29 -4.33 -1.46
N TRP A 141 12.65 -5.60 -1.66
CA TRP A 141 12.53 -6.67 -0.67
C TRP A 141 13.88 -7.39 -0.59
N ALA A 142 14.65 -7.11 0.47
CA ALA A 142 16.02 -7.58 0.61
C ALA A 142 16.10 -9.10 0.55
N ASN A 143 15.33 -9.84 1.35
CA ASN A 143 15.46 -11.32 1.42
C ASN A 143 15.07 -12.09 0.14
N TRP A 144 14.45 -11.46 -0.87
CA TRP A 144 14.09 -12.16 -2.12
C TRP A 144 15.27 -12.26 -3.10
N LYS A 145 16.12 -11.24 -3.17
CA LYS A 145 17.30 -11.19 -4.08
C LYS A 145 18.59 -10.66 -3.44
N ASN A 146 18.56 -10.34 -2.15
CA ASN A 146 19.62 -9.77 -1.31
C ASN A 146 20.42 -8.59 -1.87
N GLU A 147 19.80 -7.78 -2.74
CA GLU A 147 20.51 -6.72 -3.48
C GLU A 147 19.82 -5.36 -3.45
N HIS A 148 18.74 -5.20 -2.67
CA HIS A 148 17.92 -3.98 -2.67
C HIS A 148 17.57 -3.51 -4.10
N GLU A 149 17.35 -4.48 -4.99
CA GLU A 149 16.96 -4.22 -6.38
C GLU A 149 15.55 -3.64 -6.42
N ALA A 150 15.38 -2.54 -7.14
CA ALA A 150 14.10 -1.87 -7.30
C ALA A 150 13.08 -2.78 -8.02
N LEU A 151 11.89 -2.87 -7.43
CA LEU A 151 10.80 -3.72 -7.92
C LEU A 151 9.96 -2.99 -8.96
N LYS A 152 9.72 -3.64 -10.11
CA LYS A 152 8.89 -3.08 -11.18
C LYS A 152 7.40 -3.00 -10.82
N LYS A 153 6.90 -3.92 -9.97
CA LYS A 153 5.50 -3.96 -9.58
C LYS A 153 5.35 -4.53 -8.17
N THR A 154 4.59 -3.86 -7.32
CA THR A 154 4.24 -4.35 -5.97
C THR A 154 2.76 -4.11 -5.71
N LEU A 155 2.09 -5.09 -5.11
CA LEU A 155 0.72 -4.99 -4.66
C LEU A 155 0.62 -5.57 -3.25
N MET A 156 -0.10 -4.89 -2.38
CA MET A 156 -0.60 -5.44 -1.13
C MET A 156 -2.12 -5.44 -1.19
N MET A 157 -2.74 -6.57 -0.91
CA MET A 157 -4.19 -6.73 -1.00
C MET A 157 -4.73 -7.58 0.14
N ILE A 158 -5.97 -7.31 0.53
CA ILE A 158 -6.66 -7.96 1.63
C ILE A 158 -8.04 -8.42 1.19
N ARG A 159 -8.52 -9.51 1.79
CA ARG A 159 -9.88 -10.04 1.62
C ARG A 159 -10.31 -10.65 2.96
N PRO A 160 -11.56 -10.48 3.39
CA PRO A 160 -12.08 -11.19 4.56
C PRO A 160 -11.91 -12.71 4.42
N SER A 161 -11.64 -13.38 5.54
CA SER A 161 -11.55 -14.85 5.65
C SER A 161 -12.91 -15.51 5.46
#